data_AF-A0A535SPP1-F1
#
_entry.id   AF-A0A535SPP1-F1
#
_cell.length_a   1.000
_cell.length_b   1.000
_cell.length_c   1.000
_cell.angle_alpha   90.00
_cell.angle_beta   90.00
_cell.angle_gamma   90.00
#
_symmetry.space_group_name_H-M   'P 1'
#
loop_
_entity.id
_entity.type
_entity.pdbx_description
1 polymer ?
#
loop_
_entity_poly.entity_id
_entity_poly.type
_entity_poly.pdbx_seq_one_letter_code
_entity_poly.pdbx_strand_id
1 'polypeptide(L)' 'MTDFFSDQALTSVTEHLLPGLWPLLAAFAICALASPLAIWLAPRLGLIAEPGGRHAHVNPTPVLGGL' A
#
# COMPACT_ATOMS: atom_id res chain seq x y z
N MET A 1 14.14 -9.03 -35.16
CA MET A 1 13.98 -8.31 -33.90
C MET A 1 13.00 -7.18 -34.13
N THR A 2 11.76 -7.31 -33.66
CA THR A 2 10.84 -6.21 -33.25
C THR A 2 9.47 -6.83 -33.05
N ASP A 3 9.15 -7.24 -31.81
CA ASP A 3 7.79 -7.74 -31.52
C ASP A 3 7.28 -7.35 -30.12
N PHE A 4 7.92 -6.35 -29.50
CA PHE A 4 7.51 -5.84 -28.18
C PHE A 4 6.57 -4.63 -28.28
N PHE A 5 6.68 -3.85 -29.35
CA PHE A 5 5.86 -2.67 -29.62
C PHE A 5 4.87 -2.90 -30.77
N SER A 6 4.53 -4.16 -31.07
CA SER A 6 3.52 -4.49 -32.07
C SER A 6 2.11 -4.25 -31.51
N ASP A 7 1.13 -4.05 -32.39
CA ASP A 7 -0.27 -3.91 -31.99
C ASP A 7 -0.75 -5.14 -31.19
N GLN A 8 -0.23 -6.33 -31.51
CA GLN A 8 -0.51 -7.56 -30.78
C GLN A 8 0.02 -7.52 -29.34
N ALA A 9 1.24 -7.04 -29.13
CA ALA A 9 1.81 -6.88 -27.81
C ALA A 9 1.03 -5.85 -26.97
N LEU A 10 0.66 -4.71 -27.57
CA LEU A 10 -0.18 -3.68 -26.94
C LEU A 10 -1.57 -4.22 -26.57
N THR A 11 -2.19 -5.00 -27.46
CA THR A 11 -3.49 -5.64 -27.22
C THR A 11 -3.39 -6.63 -26.05
N SER A 12 -2.37 -7.48 -26.05
CA SER A 12 -2.15 -8.47 -24.97
C SER A 12 -1.95 -7.79 -23.61
N VAL A 13 -1.14 -6.73 -23.54
CA VAL A 13 -0.94 -5.96 -22.30
C VAL A 13 -2.24 -5.31 -21.84
N THR A 14 -3.00 -4.72 -22.76
CA THR A 14 -4.27 -4.07 -22.43
C THR A 14 -5.29 -5.07 -21.91
N GLU A 15 -5.47 -6.21 -22.58
CA GLU A 15 -6.43 -7.24 -22.18
C GLU A 15 -6.12 -7.86 -20.81
N HIS A 16 -4.83 -8.03 -20.47
CA HIS A 16 -4.44 -8.77 -19.27
C HIS A 16 -4.07 -7.86 -18.08
N LEU A 17 -3.50 -6.67 -18.31
CA LEU A 17 -3.07 -5.77 -17.23
C LEU A 17 -4.07 -4.66 -16.94
N LEU A 18 -4.76 -4.12 -17.95
CA LEU A 18 -5.71 -3.02 -17.75
C LEU A 18 -6.84 -3.38 -16.76
N PRO A 19 -7.40 -4.61 -16.76
CA PRO A 19 -8.40 -4.98 -15.75
C PRO A 19 -7.85 -4.93 -14.32
N GLY A 20 -6.54 -5.11 -14.13
CA GLY A 20 -5.86 -5.02 -12.84
C GLY A 20 -5.68 -3.57 -12.33
N LEU A 21 -5.86 -2.57 -13.19
CA LEU A 21 -5.73 -1.17 -12.80
C LEU A 21 -6.82 -0.75 -11.81
N TRP A 22 -8.06 -1.18 -12.02
CA TRP A 22 -9.15 -0.84 -11.10
C TRP A 22 -8.98 -1.39 -9.68
N PRO A 23 -8.70 -2.68 -9.46
CA PRO A 23 -8.46 -3.18 -8.12
C PRO A 23 -7.20 -2.56 -7.49
N LEU A 24 -6.17 -2.24 -8.29
CA LEU A 24 -5.00 -1.52 -7.80
C LEU A 24 -5.36 -0.12 -7.27
N LEU A 25 -6.12 0.65 -8.04
CA LEU A 25 -6.55 2.00 -7.62
C LEU A 25 -7.49 1.93 -6.41
N ALA A 26 -8.39 0.94 -6.37
CA ALA A 26 -9.26 0.72 -5.22
C ALA A 26 -8.46 0.37 -3.96
N ALA A 27 -7.52 -0.57 -4.05
CA ALA A 27 -6.64 -0.96 -2.94
C ALA A 27 -5.79 0.22 -2.47
N PHE A 28 -5.21 0.99 -3.39
CA PHE A 28 -4.46 2.20 -3.08
C PHE A 28 -5.31 3.22 -2.30
N ALA A 29 -6.52 3.51 -2.78
CA ALA A 29 -7.43 4.43 -2.11
C ALA A 29 -7.83 3.94 -0.72
N ILE A 30 -8.12 2.65 -0.57
CA ILE A 30 -8.44 2.03 0.73
C ILE A 30 -7.26 2.16 1.68
N CYS A 31 -6.05 1.78 1.26
CA CYS A 31 -4.85 1.90 2.11
C CYS A 31 -4.58 3.36 2.49
N ALA A 32 -4.66 4.30 1.54
CA ALA A 32 -4.45 5.72 1.79
C ALA A 32 -5.42 6.30 2.83
N LEU A 33 -6.66 5.80 2.90
CA LEU A 33 -7.65 6.19 3.90
C LEU A 33 -7.52 5.41 5.22
N ALA A 34 -7.20 4.12 5.15
CA ALA A 34 -7.06 3.26 6.32
C ALA A 34 -5.81 3.61 7.14
N SER A 35 -4.69 4.00 6.51
CA SER A 35 -3.46 4.37 7.22
C SER A 35 -3.64 5.52 8.23
N PRO A 36 -4.18 6.71 7.88
CA PRO A 36 -4.40 7.78 8.85
C PRO A 36 -5.41 7.37 9.93
N LEU A 37 -6.41 6.55 9.59
CA LEU A 37 -7.38 6.03 10.56
C LEU A 37 -6.72 5.08 11.57
N ALA A 38 -5.82 4.20 11.12
CA ALA A 38 -5.03 3.32 11.97
C ALA A 38 -4.07 4.11 12.88
N ILE A 39 -3.41 5.15 12.35
CA ILE A 39 -2.56 6.07 13.13
C ILE A 39 -3.39 6.75 14.23
N TRP A 40 -4.62 7.17 13.91
CA TRP A 40 -5.51 7.83 14.87
C TRP A 40 -6.06 6.87 15.93
N LEU A 41 -6.35 5.61 15.58
CA LEU A 41 -6.87 4.61 16.51
C LEU A 41 -5.81 3.99 17.41
N ALA A 42 -4.59 3.81 16.91
CA ALA A 42 -3.52 3.11 17.62
C ALA A 42 -3.27 3.60 19.06
N PRO A 43 -3.19 4.92 19.35
CA PRO A 43 -3.02 5.40 20.72
C PRO A 43 -4.19 5.06 21.65
N ARG A 44 -5.43 5.02 21.12
CA ARG A 44 -6.62 4.69 21.93
C ARG A 44 -6.68 3.23 22.31
N LEU A 45 -6.08 2.36 21.49
CA LEU A 45 -6.05 0.92 21.69
C LEU A 45 -4.77 0.45 22.39
N GLY A 46 -3.85 1.35 22.70
CA GLY A 46 -2.54 1.01 23.27
C GLY A 46 -1.60 0.29 22.28
N LEU A 47 -1.89 0.38 20.98
CA LEU A 47 -1.15 -0.28 19.90
C LEU A 47 -0.02 0.62 19.41
N ILE A 48 0.87 0.98 20.33
CA ILE A 48 1.98 1.91 20.12
C ILE A 48 3.30 1.22 20.50
N ALA A 49 4.32 1.39 19.67
CA ALA A 49 5.69 1.04 20.01
C ALA A 49 6.39 2.24 20.64
N GLU A 50 6.73 2.12 21.92
CA GLU A 50 7.53 3.12 22.63
C GLU A 50 9.00 3.11 22.14
N PRO A 51 9.66 4.27 22.11
CA PRO A 51 11.07 4.36 21.72
C PRO A 51 11.99 3.69 22.76
N GLY A 52 13.08 3.06 22.29
CA GLY A 52 14.09 2.42 23.14
C GLY A 52 14.53 1.02 22.71
N GLY A 53 15.63 0.51 23.26
CA GLY A 53 16.15 -0.82 22.93
C GLY A 53 16.43 -1.00 21.44
N ARG A 54 15.71 -1.92 20.78
CA ARG A 54 15.81 -2.18 19.32
C ARG A 54 14.95 -1.23 18.47
N HIS A 55 14.19 -0.33 19.08
CA HIS A 55 13.34 0.65 18.41
C HIS A 55 14.09 1.97 18.23
N ALA A 56 14.60 2.20 17.02
CA ALA A 56 15.41 3.37 16.67
C ALA A 56 14.60 4.66 16.41
N HIS A 57 13.27 4.60 16.56
CA HIS A 57 12.41 5.77 16.40
C HIS A 57 12.45 6.68 17.63
N VAL A 58 12.28 7.98 17.40
CA VAL A 58 12.39 9.03 18.44
C VAL A 58 11.06 9.28 19.15
N ASN A 59 9.94 9.05 18.45
CA ASN A 59 8.58 9.28 18.94
C ASN A 59 7.81 7.96 18.95
N PRO A 60 6.81 7.78 19.84
CA PRO A 60 5.97 6.59 19.83
C PRO A 60 5.26 6.41 18.47
N THR A 61 5.33 5.21 17.89
CA THR A 61 4.79 4.93 16.55
C THR A 61 3.73 3.82 16.56
N PRO A 62 2.64 3.92 15.77
CA PRO A 62 1.64 2.87 15.62
C PRO A 62 2.23 1.53 15.14
N VAL A 63 1.79 0.42 15.74
CA VAL A 63 2.21 -0.94 15.31
C VAL A 63 1.29 -1.57 14.25
N LEU A 64 0.29 -0.83 13.78
CA LEU A 64 -0.77 -1.30 12.87
C LEU A 64 -0.43 -1.16 11.37
N GLY A 65 0.80 -0.79 11.02
CA GLY A 65 1.16 -0.42 9.64
C GLY A 65 1.07 -1.54 8.59
N GLY A 66 0.94 -2.80 8.98
CA GLY A 66 0.88 -3.96 8.08
C GLY A 66 -0.34 -4.87 8.27
N LEU A 67 -1.37 -4.41 8.98
CA LEU A 67 -2.67 -5.09 9.09
C LEU A 67 -3.51 -4.89 7.83
#